data_AF-A0AA39P6Y6-F1
#
_entry.id   AF-A0AA39P6Y6-F1
#
_cell.length_a   1.000
_cell.length_b   1.000
_cell.length_c   1.000
_cell.angle_alpha   90.00
_cell.angle_beta   90.00
_cell.angle_gamma   90.00
#
_symmetry.space_group_name_H-M   'P 1'
#
loop_
_entity.id
_entity.type
_entity.pdbx_description
1 polymer ?
#
loop_
_entity_poly.entity_id
_entity_poly.type
_entity_poly.pdbx_seq_one_letter_code
_entity_poly.pdbx_strand_id
1 'polypeptide(L)'
;MLIFLRQGKRSLLQVCPDDVQKNIEWSVDEFFVTRKVGRTEDYFSLLPSKFHCLFVEKLILRAARSKRTDAQLVAELFASVCSKHLSSREVFEEGFRRATKHSDDIVIDHPMAPELMGLMICFSSV
;
A
#
# COMPACT_ATOMS: atom_id res chain seq x y z
N MET A 1 -9.25 -25.71 18.96
CA MET A 1 -10.34 -25.34 18.04
C MET A 1 -9.72 -25.04 16.68
N LEU A 2 -9.64 -26.08 15.84
CA LEU A 2 -9.05 -26.03 14.50
C LEU A 2 -10.04 -25.43 13.50
N ILE A 3 -9.63 -24.40 12.78
CA ILE A 3 -9.99 -24.24 11.36
C ILE A 3 -8.94 -23.33 10.72
N PHE A 4 -7.94 -23.89 10.04
CA PHE A 4 -7.25 -23.26 8.90
C PHE A 4 -6.21 -24.22 8.27
N LEU A 5 -6.66 -25.40 7.83
CA LEU A 5 -5.90 -26.23 6.88
C LEU A 5 -6.88 -26.85 5.90
N ARG A 6 -7.17 -26.13 4.81
CA ARG A 6 -7.52 -26.66 3.47
C ARG A 6 -8.17 -25.57 2.61
N GLN A 7 -7.34 -24.87 1.86
CA GLN A 7 -7.50 -24.64 0.41
C GLN A 7 -6.07 -24.33 -0.05
N GLY A 8 -5.29 -25.30 -0.53
CA GLY A 8 -5.42 -25.73 -1.93
C GLY A 8 -5.05 -24.55 -2.82
N LYS A 9 -3.78 -24.46 -3.24
CA LYS A 9 -3.22 -23.54 -4.24
C LYS A 9 -4.30 -22.90 -5.12
N ARG A 10 -4.88 -21.77 -4.68
CA ARG A 10 -5.62 -20.89 -5.58
C ARG A 10 -4.55 -20.16 -6.36
N SER A 11 -4.48 -20.39 -7.66
CA SER A 11 -3.81 -19.49 -8.57
C SER A 11 -4.31 -18.08 -8.24
N LEU A 12 -3.44 -17.23 -7.70
CA LEU A 12 -3.78 -15.89 -7.21
C LEU A 12 -4.21 -14.91 -8.33
N LEU A 13 -4.50 -15.42 -9.54
CA LEU A 13 -4.64 -14.65 -10.77
C LEU A 13 -5.79 -15.16 -11.66
N GLN A 14 -6.91 -15.55 -11.06
CA GLN A 14 -8.18 -15.53 -11.79
C GLN A 14 -9.19 -14.78 -10.94
N VAL A 15 -9.23 -13.46 -11.10
CA VAL A 15 -9.86 -12.56 -10.13
C VAL A 15 -10.79 -11.62 -10.88
N CYS A 16 -12.09 -11.73 -10.60
CA CYS A 16 -13.10 -10.74 -10.98
C CYS A 16 -12.68 -9.36 -10.42
N PRO A 17 -13.03 -8.23 -11.07
CA PRO A 17 -12.62 -6.90 -10.61
C PRO A 17 -12.93 -6.62 -9.13
N ASP A 18 -14.09 -7.09 -8.65
CA ASP A 18 -14.54 -6.92 -7.26
C ASP A 18 -13.67 -7.68 -6.25
N ASP A 19 -13.05 -8.78 -6.66
CA ASP A 19 -12.18 -9.57 -5.80
C ASP A 19 -10.78 -8.95 -5.70
N VAL A 20 -10.33 -8.22 -6.72
CA VAL A 20 -9.03 -7.52 -6.68
C VAL A 20 -9.06 -6.41 -5.64
N GLN A 21 -10.12 -5.60 -5.62
CA GLN A 21 -10.25 -4.49 -4.68
C GLN A 21 -10.25 -4.98 -3.22
N LYS A 22 -10.99 -6.06 -2.95
CA LYS A 22 -11.01 -6.69 -1.62
C LYS A 22 -9.65 -7.26 -1.23
N ASN A 23 -8.94 -7.86 -2.17
CA ASN A 23 -7.59 -8.38 -1.92
C ASN A 23 -6.59 -7.26 -1.60
N ILE A 24 -6.70 -6.12 -2.29
CA ILE A 24 -5.90 -4.92 -2.02
C ILE A 24 -6.19 -4.41 -0.61
N GLU A 25 -7.47 -4.25 -0.24
CA GLU A 25 -7.87 -3.78 1.09
C GLU A 25 -7.38 -4.72 2.19
N TRP A 26 -7.57 -6.02 2.00
CA TRP A 26 -7.07 -7.04 2.93
C TRP A 26 -5.54 -7.01 3.06
N SER A 27 -4.81 -6.83 1.95
CA SER A 27 -3.34 -6.73 1.96
C SER A 27 -2.86 -5.46 2.67
N VAL A 28 -3.55 -4.34 2.48
CA VAL A 28 -3.27 -3.10 3.23
C VAL A 28 -3.45 -3.34 4.73
N ASP A 29 -4.59 -3.90 5.14
CA ASP A 29 -4.85 -4.17 6.56
C ASP A 29 -3.84 -5.16 7.15
N GLU A 30 -3.52 -6.25 6.45
CA GLU A 30 -2.50 -7.20 6.87
C GLU A 30 -1.13 -6.52 7.04
N PHE A 31 -0.75 -5.63 6.13
CA PHE A 31 0.52 -4.91 6.22
C PHE A 31 0.62 -4.07 7.49
N PHE A 32 -0.43 -3.31 7.84
CA PHE A 32 -0.43 -2.48 9.05
C PHE A 32 -0.53 -3.31 10.34
N VAL A 33 -1.11 -4.51 10.30
CA VAL A 33 -1.16 -5.44 11.44
C VAL A 33 0.16 -6.18 11.64
N THR A 34 0.73 -6.72 10.56
CA THR A 34 1.90 -7.61 10.63
C THR A 34 3.23 -6.86 10.61
N ARG A 35 3.26 -5.63 10.06
CA ARG A 35 4.47 -4.80 9.89
C ARG A 35 5.55 -5.49 9.03
N LYS A 36 5.18 -6.47 8.20
CA LYS A 36 6.11 -7.28 7.40
C LYS A 36 6.26 -6.74 5.99
N VAL A 37 7.31 -5.96 5.75
CA VAL A 37 7.64 -5.40 4.41
C VAL A 37 7.74 -6.50 3.35
N GLY A 38 8.45 -7.60 3.63
CA GLY A 38 8.66 -8.70 2.66
C GLY A 38 7.36 -9.34 2.14
N ARG A 39 6.32 -9.51 2.97
CA ARG A 39 5.03 -10.04 2.48
C ARG A 39 4.36 -9.11 1.49
N THR A 40 4.50 -7.80 1.71
CA THR A 40 3.88 -6.81 0.84
C THR A 40 4.65 -6.65 -0.47
N GLU A 41 5.97 -6.83 -0.47
CA GLU A 41 6.78 -6.94 -1.70
C GLU A 41 6.36 -8.13 -2.56
N ASP A 42 6.16 -9.29 -1.93
CA ASP A 42 5.64 -10.48 -2.62
C ASP A 42 4.28 -10.17 -3.26
N TYR A 43 3.42 -9.44 -2.55
CA TYR A 43 2.12 -9.01 -3.10
C TYR A 43 2.26 -8.03 -4.26
N PHE A 44 3.19 -7.07 -4.21
CA PHE A 44 3.51 -6.20 -5.36
C PHE A 44 3.91 -7.02 -6.60
N SER A 45 4.66 -8.10 -6.42
CA SER A 45 5.11 -8.95 -7.53
C SER A 45 3.97 -9.79 -8.13
N LEU A 46 2.93 -10.07 -7.34
CA LEU A 46 1.78 -10.88 -7.73
C LEU A 46 0.62 -10.04 -8.27
N LEU A 47 0.50 -8.79 -7.83
CA LEU A 47 -0.55 -7.87 -8.24
C LEU A 47 -0.32 -7.44 -9.70
N PRO A 48 -1.34 -7.45 -10.57
CA PRO A 48 -1.16 -6.92 -11.92
C PRO A 48 -0.81 -5.43 -11.89
N SER A 49 0.18 -5.02 -12.68
CA SER A 49 0.77 -3.65 -12.63
C SER A 49 -0.25 -2.52 -12.75
N LYS A 50 -1.36 -2.73 -13.47
CA LYS A 50 -2.48 -1.77 -13.58
C LYS A 50 -3.13 -1.39 -12.24
N PHE A 51 -2.95 -2.21 -11.21
CA PHE A 51 -3.49 -1.98 -9.86
C PHE A 51 -2.43 -1.47 -8.88
N HIS A 52 -1.16 -1.38 -9.26
CA HIS A 52 -0.13 -0.91 -8.33
C HIS A 52 -0.40 0.52 -7.85
N CYS A 53 -0.83 1.42 -8.75
CA CYS A 53 -1.12 2.81 -8.37
C CYS A 53 -2.23 2.89 -7.31
N LEU A 54 -3.23 2.01 -7.44
CA LEU A 54 -4.34 1.90 -6.49
C LEU A 54 -3.87 1.34 -5.14
N PHE A 55 -2.97 0.35 -5.15
CA PHE A 55 -2.40 -0.19 -3.92
C PHE A 55 -1.55 0.86 -3.18
N VAL A 56 -0.69 1.57 -3.91
CA VAL A 56 0.10 2.69 -3.38
C VAL A 56 -0.80 3.78 -2.78
N GLU A 57 -1.84 4.20 -3.51
CA GLU A 57 -2.84 5.15 -3.02
C GLU A 57 -3.43 4.71 -1.68
N LYS A 58 -3.88 3.45 -1.57
CA LYS A 58 -4.51 2.93 -0.35
C LYS A 58 -3.53 2.88 0.83
N LEU A 59 -2.27 2.52 0.61
CA LEU A 59 -1.22 2.55 1.64
C LEU A 59 -0.98 3.97 2.16
N ILE A 60 -0.87 4.95 1.26
CA ILE A 60 -0.68 6.37 1.60
C ILE A 60 -1.87 6.89 2.41
N LEU A 61 -3.09 6.66 1.91
CA LEU A 61 -4.33 7.11 2.54
C LEU A 61 -4.52 6.50 3.94
N ARG A 62 -4.09 5.25 4.14
CA ARG A 62 -4.17 4.57 5.43
C ARG A 62 -3.14 5.08 6.44
N ALA A 63 -1.93 5.38 6.00
CA ALA A 63 -0.87 5.95 6.84
C ALA A 63 -1.10 7.43 7.17
N ALA A 64 -1.63 8.22 6.24
CA ALA A 64 -1.93 9.64 6.44
C ALA A 64 -3.00 9.88 7.52
N ARG A 65 -3.90 8.92 7.74
CA ARG A 65 -4.92 8.91 8.80
C ARG A 65 -4.44 8.21 10.09
N SER A 66 -3.13 8.15 10.31
CA SER A 66 -2.57 7.38 11.42
C SER A 66 -1.43 8.13 12.12
N LYS A 67 -0.44 7.40 12.61
CA LYS A 67 0.71 7.94 13.35
C LYS A 67 1.98 7.95 12.50
N ARG A 68 2.96 8.76 12.90
CA ARG A 68 4.26 8.88 12.22
C ARG A 68 4.95 7.54 11.96
N THR A 69 4.87 6.59 12.89
CA THR A 69 5.47 5.26 12.72
C THR A 69 4.88 4.47 11.55
N ASP A 70 3.60 4.71 11.24
CA ASP A 70 2.89 4.01 10.17
C ASP A 70 3.24 4.66 8.81
N ALA A 71 3.45 5.97 8.78
CA ALA A 71 4.03 6.66 7.62
C ALA A 71 5.47 6.22 7.34
N GLN A 72 6.30 6.06 8.38
CA GLN A 72 7.68 5.55 8.26
C GLN A 72 7.71 4.13 7.70
N LEU A 73 6.82 3.25 8.16
CA LEU A 73 6.69 1.88 7.66
C LEU A 73 6.33 1.85 6.16
N VAL A 74 5.40 2.71 5.71
CA VAL A 74 5.06 2.82 4.29
C VAL A 74 6.24 3.37 3.48
N ALA A 75 6.96 4.36 4.02
CA ALA A 75 8.20 4.88 3.42
C ALA A 75 9.26 3.77 3.22
N GLU A 76 9.47 2.95 4.24
CA GLU A 76 10.40 1.80 4.18
C GLU A 76 9.99 0.79 3.12
N LEU A 77 8.69 0.45 3.05
CA LEU A 77 8.16 -0.41 2.00
C LEU A 77 8.40 0.17 0.61
N PHE A 78 8.13 1.46 0.39
CA PHE A 78 8.31 2.10 -0.90
C PHE A 78 9.78 2.14 -1.31
N ALA A 79 10.68 2.49 -0.39
CA ALA A 79 12.13 2.41 -0.63
C ALA A 79 12.56 0.99 -1.05
N SER A 80 12.04 -0.03 -0.36
CA SER A 80 12.36 -1.42 -0.69
C SER A 80 11.83 -1.85 -2.06
N VAL A 81 10.57 -1.52 -2.38
CA VAL A 81 9.93 -1.79 -3.69
C VAL A 81 10.68 -1.11 -4.84
N CYS A 82 11.12 0.15 -4.64
CA CYS A 82 11.96 0.87 -5.60
C CYS A 82 13.32 0.20 -5.80
N SER A 83 14.01 -0.15 -4.69
CA SER A 83 15.33 -0.78 -4.74
C SER A 83 15.33 -2.15 -5.43
N LYS A 84 14.20 -2.86 -5.38
CA LYS A 84 13.98 -4.16 -5.99
C LYS A 84 13.33 -4.09 -7.38
N HIS A 85 13.07 -2.88 -7.89
CA HIS A 85 12.42 -2.64 -9.17
C HIS A 85 11.08 -3.36 -9.36
N LEU A 86 10.31 -3.56 -8.28
CA LEU A 86 9.01 -4.27 -8.33
C LEU A 86 7.89 -3.40 -8.88
N SER A 87 8.10 -2.08 -8.96
CA SER A 87 7.18 -1.13 -9.56
C SER A 87 7.93 0.05 -10.16
N SER A 88 7.33 0.72 -11.15
CA SER A 88 7.92 1.89 -11.79
C SER A 88 7.69 3.17 -10.99
N ARG A 89 8.50 4.20 -11.25
CA ARG A 89 8.38 5.51 -10.60
C ARG A 89 7.03 6.16 -10.87
N GLU A 90 6.53 6.04 -12.11
CA GLU A 90 5.26 6.63 -12.55
C GLU A 90 4.07 6.10 -11.74
N VAL A 91 4.15 4.84 -11.30
CA VAL A 91 3.15 4.25 -10.42
C VAL A 91 3.08 4.95 -9.07
N PHE A 92 4.23 5.28 -8.48
CA PHE A 92 4.29 6.00 -7.21
C PHE A 92 3.79 7.43 -7.36
N GLU A 93 4.24 8.13 -8.41
CA GLU A 93 3.77 9.49 -8.71
C GLU A 93 2.26 9.53 -8.90
N GLU A 94 1.69 8.59 -9.64
CA GLU A 94 0.25 8.48 -9.82
C GLU A 94 -0.47 8.10 -8.52
N GLY A 95 0.09 7.19 -7.71
CA GLY A 95 -0.47 6.82 -6.41
C GLY A 95 -0.52 8.00 -5.43
N PHE A 96 0.53 8.81 -5.36
CA PHE A 96 0.56 10.04 -4.57
C PHE A 96 -0.41 11.08 -5.11
N ARG A 97 -0.43 11.31 -6.43
CA ARG A 97 -1.36 12.25 -7.07
C ARG A 97 -2.82 11.88 -6.82
N ARG A 98 -3.15 10.59 -6.75
CA ARG A 98 -4.49 10.11 -6.37
C ARG A 98 -4.77 10.36 -4.90
N ALA A 99 -3.83 10.02 -4.01
CA ALA A 99 -3.98 10.24 -2.58
C ALA A 99 -4.13 11.73 -2.20
N THR A 100 -3.43 12.65 -2.86
CA THR A 100 -3.54 14.10 -2.61
C THR A 100 -4.91 14.65 -2.95
N LYS A 101 -5.71 14.01 -3.82
CA LYS A 101 -7.09 14.44 -4.06
C LYS A 101 -7.98 14.31 -2.83
N HIS A 102 -7.57 13.50 -1.85
CA HIS A 102 -8.26 13.32 -0.59
C HIS A 102 -7.63 14.15 0.55
N SER A 103 -6.59 14.96 0.28
CA SER A 103 -5.85 15.65 1.35
C SER A 103 -6.73 16.59 2.15
N ASP A 104 -7.57 17.36 1.46
CA ASP A 104 -8.37 18.42 2.08
C ASP A 104 -9.37 17.84 3.07
N ASP A 105 -10.02 16.73 2.70
CA ASP A 105 -10.93 16.00 3.59
C ASP A 105 -10.17 15.35 4.76
N ILE A 106 -8.98 14.81 4.51
CA ILE A 106 -8.20 14.12 5.56
C ILE A 106 -7.69 15.12 6.61
N VAL A 107 -7.25 16.31 6.19
CA VAL A 107 -6.67 17.32 7.09
C VAL A 107 -7.66 17.77 8.17
N ILE A 108 -8.96 17.75 7.85
CA ILE A 108 -10.03 18.08 8.81
C ILE A 108 -9.96 17.17 10.04
N ASP A 109 -9.82 15.86 9.82
CA ASP A 109 -9.77 14.87 10.90
C ASP A 109 -8.34 14.60 11.40
N HIS A 110 -7.35 14.76 10.52
CA HIS A 110 -5.95 14.42 10.75
C HIS A 110 -5.04 15.57 10.25
N PRO A 111 -4.85 16.64 11.04
CA PRO A 111 -4.09 17.82 10.62
C PRO A 111 -2.64 17.55 10.21
N MET A 112 -2.06 16.45 10.71
CA MET A 112 -0.70 16.02 10.41
C MET A 112 -0.56 15.29 9.06
N ALA A 113 -1.66 14.99 8.38
CA ALA A 113 -1.64 14.18 7.16
C ALA A 113 -0.69 14.70 6.06
N PRO A 114 -0.57 16.01 5.78
CA PRO A 114 0.37 16.52 4.78
C PRO A 114 1.83 16.22 5.16
N GLU A 115 2.20 16.36 6.43
CA GLU A 115 3.54 16.01 6.92
C GLU A 115 3.79 14.51 6.77
N LEU A 116 2.82 13.68 7.15
CA LEU A 116 2.92 12.22 7.02
C LEU A 116 3.05 11.78 5.55
N MET A 117 2.31 12.41 4.64
CA MET A 117 2.44 12.17 3.20
C MET A 117 3.82 12.60 2.69
N GLY A 118 4.35 13.73 3.13
CA GLY A 118 5.69 14.19 2.78
C GLY A 118 6.79 13.20 3.20
N LEU A 119 6.65 12.59 4.38
CA LEU A 119 7.58 11.54 4.83
C LEU A 119 7.59 10.34 3.87
N MET A 120 6.41 9.90 3.41
CA MET A 120 6.32 8.75 2.50
C MET A 120 6.96 9.02 1.13
N ILE A 121 6.96 10.28 0.66
CA ILE A 121 7.60 10.69 -0.60
C ILE A 121 9.12 10.78 -0.45
N CYS A 122 9.60 11.32 0.66
CA CYS A 122 11.02 11.63 0.84
C CYS A 122 11.90 10.36 0.87
N PHE A 123 11.38 9.24 1.39
CA PHE A 123 12.11 7.98 1.44
C PHE A 123 12.06 7.16 0.14
N SER A 124 11.09 7.41 -0.74
CA SER A 124 10.97 6.69 -2.01
C SER A 124 11.77 7.31 -3.16
N SER A 125 12.35 8.51 -2.96
CA SER A 125 13.11 9.27 -3.97
C SER A 125 14.62 9.00 -3.96
N VAL A 126 15.07 7.87 -3.39
CA VAL A 126 16.49 7.48 -3.30
C VAL A 126 16.83 6.41 -4.34
#